data_AF-A0A956ZN65-F1
#
_entry.id   AF-A0A956ZN65-F1
#
_cell.length_a   1.000
_cell.length_b   1.000
_cell.length_c   1.000
_cell.angle_alpha   90.00
_cell.angle_beta   90.00
_cell.angle_gamma   90.00
#
_symmetry.space_group_name_H-M   'P 1'
#
loop_
_entity.id
_entity.type
_entity.pdbx_description
1 polymer ?
#
loop_
_entity_poly.entity_id
_entity_poly.type
_entity_poly.pdbx_seq_one_letter_code
_entity_poly.pdbx_strand_id
1 'polypeptide(L)'
;MTAVRPRGPHPLLTGLVAVIGVLFASCGGGGEKIDPRISSAQATRDFEGPTAPGLTSTVRVRFNVAVEPPDRELPLTSYFEVRVSDPLEKKPEDRVFVQAAEVVEGNTRTVDLHFARLVPDQAELRVSQSLFKKGATGEITASISSDLSPIQSLLAAGPLVLTDPSIIETGAFTEATAADRDSAAARADLERHLDARGTVNEARDLALARFDAMPEDIIPSPKLRAVLSGLTGTFADPAVENLLTSNNCTGKPITLMAFQDPPDLPGLFARVTHTPDGGRIISVSPRLEGAPIELLMPIIAHEAIHCDEEDGIVEEIAATSFDTLLYLQLLTAVPDVARSGSPLARELNVDAIAMINSGRALPESLGILPSPGVQQILPGSDSDVTSFAELVAGAYAGSPDTSPIEPLAQAYAGILAGFVGLPGGDPFDLVYLDSLLGRVLSPDVLLVALVVLGLQPPG
;
A
#
# COMPACT_ATOMS: atom_id res chain seq x y z
N MET A 1 -17.91 -36.25 1.78
CA MET A 1 -16.88 -37.31 1.63
C MET A 1 -16.72 -37.62 0.16
N THR A 2 -15.80 -36.92 -0.49
CA THR A 2 -15.41 -37.12 -1.88
C THR A 2 -13.95 -36.71 -1.93
N ALA A 3 -13.07 -37.71 -2.01
CA ALA A 3 -11.63 -37.56 -1.85
C ALA A 3 -11.04 -36.82 -3.06
N VAL A 4 -10.55 -35.60 -2.82
CA VAL A 4 -9.70 -34.86 -3.75
C VAL A 4 -8.29 -35.44 -3.64
N ARG A 5 -7.79 -35.99 -4.75
CA ARG A 5 -6.43 -36.55 -4.84
C ARG A 5 -5.38 -35.45 -4.67
N PRO A 6 -4.25 -35.73 -4.01
CA PRO A 6 -3.12 -34.81 -3.94
C PRO A 6 -2.38 -34.78 -5.28
N ARG A 7 -2.11 -33.60 -5.83
CA ARG A 7 -1.13 -33.42 -6.91
C ARG A 7 0.27 -33.51 -6.28
N GLY A 8 0.94 -34.63 -6.51
CA GLY A 8 2.37 -34.81 -6.23
C GLY A 8 3.25 -34.04 -7.23
N PRO A 9 4.56 -34.00 -6.96
CA PRO A 9 5.50 -33.07 -7.59
C PRO A 9 5.86 -33.50 -9.02
N HIS A 10 6.04 -32.53 -9.91
CA HIS A 10 6.60 -32.76 -11.24
C HIS A 10 8.12 -32.95 -11.17
N PRO A 11 8.68 -34.04 -11.73
CA PRO A 11 10.12 -34.19 -11.91
C PRO A 11 10.58 -33.78 -13.32
N LEU A 12 11.70 -33.06 -13.34
CA LEU A 12 12.91 -33.19 -14.19
C LEU A 12 12.85 -33.11 -15.73
N LEU A 13 13.74 -32.24 -16.22
CA LEU A 13 14.69 -32.36 -17.36
C LEU A 13 14.16 -32.46 -18.81
N THR A 14 14.56 -31.48 -19.63
CA THR A 14 15.38 -31.57 -20.88
C THR A 14 15.21 -30.26 -21.70
N GLY A 15 16.18 -29.70 -22.41
CA GLY A 15 17.55 -30.10 -22.69
C GLY A 15 18.46 -28.89 -22.93
N LEU A 16 19.68 -29.03 -22.45
CA LEU A 16 20.81 -28.16 -22.73
C LEU A 16 21.47 -28.70 -24.01
N VAL A 17 21.44 -27.94 -25.11
CA VAL A 17 22.24 -28.26 -26.31
C VAL A 17 23.62 -27.66 -26.10
N ALA A 18 24.57 -28.51 -25.73
CA ALA A 18 25.99 -28.18 -25.73
C ALA A 18 26.55 -28.37 -27.14
N VAL A 19 26.87 -27.26 -27.82
CA VAL A 19 27.67 -27.28 -29.05
C VAL A 19 29.14 -27.31 -28.64
N ILE A 20 29.76 -28.49 -28.71
CA ILE A 20 31.22 -28.65 -28.60
C ILE A 20 31.82 -28.34 -29.97
N GLY A 21 32.24 -27.08 -30.15
CA GLY A 21 33.13 -26.68 -31.23
C GLY A 21 34.58 -26.92 -30.83
N VAL A 22 35.19 -27.98 -31.35
CA VAL A 22 36.64 -28.19 -31.28
C VAL A 22 37.29 -27.21 -32.26
N LEU A 23 37.91 -26.15 -31.75
CA LEU A 23 38.78 -25.28 -32.52
C LEU A 23 40.24 -25.64 -32.26
N PHE A 24 40.92 -26.02 -33.33
CA PHE A 24 42.35 -26.26 -33.38
C PHE A 24 43.11 -24.96 -33.10
N ALA A 25 44.08 -25.05 -32.20
CA ALA A 25 44.98 -23.97 -31.82
C ALA A 25 45.86 -23.53 -33.01
N SER A 26 45.80 -22.23 -33.31
CA SER A 26 46.81 -21.51 -34.07
C SER A 26 47.51 -20.55 -33.11
N CYS A 27 48.73 -20.90 -32.69
CA CYS A 27 49.61 -20.01 -31.94
C CYS A 27 50.09 -18.87 -32.85
N GLY A 28 49.40 -17.73 -32.78
CA GLY A 28 49.83 -16.45 -33.34
C GLY A 28 49.54 -15.35 -32.34
N GLY A 29 50.59 -14.86 -31.66
CA GLY A 29 50.50 -13.85 -30.61
C GLY A 29 50.06 -12.48 -31.14
N GLY A 30 48.75 -12.27 -31.13
CA GLY A 30 48.11 -10.96 -31.19
C GLY A 30 46.91 -11.02 -30.26
N GLY A 31 47.14 -10.75 -28.96
CA GLY A 31 46.08 -10.81 -27.96
C GLY A 31 44.91 -9.94 -28.40
N GLU A 32 43.78 -10.58 -28.69
CA GLU A 32 42.54 -9.91 -29.03
C GLU A 32 42.23 -8.93 -27.89
N LYS A 33 42.13 -7.63 -28.23
CA LYS A 33 41.76 -6.62 -27.25
C LYS A 33 40.31 -6.89 -26.85
N ILE A 34 40.13 -7.43 -25.66
CA ILE A 34 38.80 -7.61 -25.08
C ILE A 34 38.31 -6.23 -24.64
N ASP A 35 37.27 -5.72 -25.31
CA ASP A 35 36.64 -4.47 -24.91
C ASP A 35 35.94 -4.65 -23.54
N PRO A 36 36.16 -3.74 -22.57
CA PRO A 36 35.49 -3.81 -21.29
C PRO A 36 33.97 -3.68 -21.45
N ARG A 37 33.23 -4.56 -20.77
CA ARG A 37 31.76 -4.51 -20.68
C ARG A 37 31.30 -4.93 -19.29
N ILE A 38 30.15 -4.40 -18.89
CA ILE A 38 29.43 -4.86 -17.71
C ILE A 38 28.74 -6.17 -18.07
N SER A 39 29.00 -7.25 -17.33
CA SER A 39 28.34 -8.54 -17.50
C SER A 39 27.08 -8.66 -16.65
N SER A 40 27.03 -7.97 -15.50
CA SER A 40 25.82 -7.82 -14.68
C SER A 40 25.98 -6.64 -13.71
N ALA A 41 24.87 -6.00 -13.35
CA ALA A 41 24.80 -5.08 -12.23
C ALA A 41 23.54 -5.41 -11.42
N GLN A 42 23.70 -5.75 -10.14
CA GLN A 42 22.60 -6.18 -9.28
C GLN A 42 22.60 -5.37 -7.98
N ALA A 43 21.49 -4.70 -7.69
CA ALA A 43 21.24 -4.05 -6.41
C ALA A 43 20.69 -5.07 -5.40
N THR A 44 21.11 -4.93 -4.16
CA THR A 44 20.50 -5.58 -3.00
C THR A 44 20.32 -4.55 -1.90
N ARG A 45 19.13 -4.50 -1.30
CA ARG A 45 18.88 -3.73 -0.09
C ARG A 45 19.78 -4.24 1.05
N ASP A 46 20.38 -3.32 1.79
CA ASP A 46 21.11 -3.66 3.01
C ASP A 46 20.14 -3.80 4.19
N PHE A 47 20.46 -4.66 5.17
CA PHE A 47 19.60 -4.91 6.33
C PHE A 47 20.27 -4.44 7.62
N GLU A 48 19.47 -3.86 8.52
CA GLU A 48 19.86 -3.55 9.88
C GLU A 48 19.65 -4.79 10.75
N GLY A 49 20.73 -5.53 11.00
CA GLY A 49 20.65 -6.82 11.70
C GLY A 49 20.00 -7.91 10.82
N PRO A 50 19.38 -8.94 11.43
CA PRO A 50 18.99 -10.15 10.68
C PRO A 50 17.71 -9.99 9.84
N THR A 51 16.86 -8.99 10.11
CA THR A 51 15.53 -8.91 9.49
C THR A 51 15.00 -7.50 9.25
N ALA A 52 15.60 -6.44 9.83
CA ALA A 52 15.06 -5.10 9.63
C ALA A 52 15.55 -4.53 8.28
N PRO A 53 14.64 -4.16 7.36
CA PRO A 53 15.02 -3.59 6.08
C PRO A 53 15.70 -2.23 6.29
N GLY A 54 16.90 -2.06 5.72
CA GLY A 54 17.61 -0.78 5.73
C GLY A 54 17.22 0.12 4.56
N LEU A 55 17.69 1.37 4.63
CA LEU A 55 17.43 2.42 3.63
C LEU A 55 18.55 2.56 2.59
N THR A 56 19.56 1.67 2.65
CA THR A 56 20.74 1.70 1.78
C THR A 56 20.76 0.52 0.84
N SER A 57 21.60 0.59 -0.19
CA SER A 57 21.78 -0.51 -1.13
C SER A 57 23.24 -0.70 -1.50
N THR A 58 23.58 -1.95 -1.77
CA THR A 58 24.84 -2.33 -2.41
C THR A 58 24.57 -2.81 -3.83
N VAL A 59 25.20 -2.20 -4.83
CA VAL A 59 25.16 -2.65 -6.23
C VAL A 59 26.43 -3.40 -6.56
N ARG A 60 26.30 -4.70 -6.83
CA ARG A 60 27.40 -5.55 -7.27
C ARG A 60 27.52 -5.52 -8.78
N VAL A 61 28.62 -4.94 -9.27
CA VAL A 61 28.92 -4.81 -10.69
C VAL A 61 29.98 -5.82 -11.08
N ARG A 62 29.69 -6.64 -12.11
CA ARG A 62 30.63 -7.59 -12.69
C ARG A 62 31.06 -7.13 -14.07
N PHE A 63 32.34 -7.28 -14.35
CA PHE A 63 32.94 -6.96 -15.64
C PHE A 63 33.48 -8.22 -16.32
N ASN A 64 33.65 -8.17 -17.63
CA ASN A 64 34.35 -9.23 -18.39
C ASN A 64 35.87 -9.16 -18.25
N VAL A 65 36.41 -8.04 -17.76
CA VAL A 65 37.84 -7.78 -17.56
C VAL A 65 38.11 -7.39 -16.11
N ALA A 66 39.38 -7.46 -15.68
CA ALA A 66 39.78 -7.01 -14.34
C ALA A 66 39.71 -5.48 -14.24
N VAL A 67 39.34 -5.00 -13.06
CA VAL A 67 39.30 -3.59 -12.69
C VAL A 67 40.63 -3.24 -12.03
N GLU A 68 41.48 -2.52 -12.77
CA GLU A 68 42.75 -2.00 -12.29
C GLU A 68 42.80 -0.51 -12.65
N PRO A 69 42.35 0.39 -11.74
CA PRO A 69 42.27 1.81 -12.04
C PRO A 69 43.66 2.34 -12.45
N PRO A 70 43.78 2.94 -13.65
CA PRO A 70 45.07 3.39 -14.14
C PRO A 70 45.56 4.67 -13.45
N ASP A 71 44.67 5.37 -12.76
CA ASP A 71 44.96 6.52 -11.92
C ASP A 71 44.60 6.20 -10.47
N ARG A 72 45.63 6.09 -9.62
CA ARG A 72 45.49 5.77 -8.19
C ARG A 72 45.16 7.00 -7.35
N GLU A 73 45.21 8.20 -7.92
CA GLU A 73 44.89 9.45 -7.22
C GLU A 73 43.37 9.71 -7.21
N LEU A 74 42.62 9.15 -8.17
CA LEU A 74 41.18 9.26 -8.21
C LEU A 74 40.53 8.13 -7.39
N PRO A 75 39.57 8.44 -6.50
CA PRO A 75 38.82 7.41 -5.80
C PRO A 75 37.99 6.60 -6.81
N LEU A 76 37.80 5.32 -6.51
CA LEU A 76 37.09 4.40 -7.41
C LEU A 76 35.65 4.87 -7.71
N THR A 77 35.01 5.55 -6.76
CA THR A 77 33.65 6.12 -6.91
C THR A 77 33.54 7.11 -8.08
N SER A 78 34.61 7.83 -8.43
CA SER A 78 34.62 8.83 -9.52
C SER A 78 34.37 8.24 -10.91
N TYR A 79 34.48 6.93 -11.07
CA TYR A 79 34.28 6.24 -12.34
C TYR A 79 32.83 5.77 -12.55
N PHE A 80 31.95 5.96 -11.57
CA PHE A 80 30.59 5.42 -11.58
C PHE A 80 29.56 6.54 -11.42
N GLU A 81 28.49 6.45 -12.18
CA GLU A 81 27.29 7.26 -12.04
C GLU A 81 26.07 6.34 -12.11
N VAL A 82 25.12 6.52 -11.19
CA VAL A 82 23.83 5.83 -11.24
C VAL A 82 22.74 6.85 -11.43
N ARG A 83 21.78 6.53 -12.30
CA ARG A 83 20.61 7.35 -12.59
C ARG A 83 19.34 6.57 -12.28
N VAL A 84 18.42 7.22 -11.59
CA VAL A 84 17.15 6.63 -11.15
C VAL A 84 16.01 7.44 -11.74
N SER A 85 15.02 6.74 -12.32
CA SER A 85 13.80 7.38 -12.79
C SER A 85 12.87 7.69 -11.62
N ASP A 86 12.26 8.88 -11.63
CA ASP A 86 11.19 9.24 -10.69
C ASP A 86 9.86 8.63 -11.17
N PRO A 87 9.19 7.77 -10.39
CA PRO A 87 7.91 7.20 -10.79
C PRO A 87 6.74 8.21 -10.75
N LEU A 88 6.87 9.33 -10.04
CA LEU A 88 5.80 10.34 -9.89
C LEU A 88 5.83 11.42 -10.99
N GLU A 89 6.95 11.58 -11.69
CA GLU A 89 7.11 12.65 -12.67
C GLU A 89 7.86 12.17 -13.93
N LYS A 90 7.57 12.81 -15.08
CA LYS A 90 8.42 12.68 -16.29
C LYS A 90 9.68 13.58 -16.22
N LYS A 91 10.18 13.86 -15.01
CA LYS A 91 11.38 14.69 -14.82
C LYS A 91 12.64 13.94 -15.27
N PRO A 92 13.75 14.66 -15.54
CA PRO A 92 15.02 14.02 -15.87
C PRO A 92 15.47 13.10 -14.72
N GLU A 93 16.14 12.01 -15.09
CA GLU A 93 16.65 11.01 -14.15
C GLU A 93 17.49 11.65 -13.04
N ASP A 94 17.23 11.20 -11.81
CA ASP A 94 17.87 11.68 -10.61
C ASP A 94 19.24 11.02 -10.47
N ARG A 95 20.30 11.82 -10.30
CA ARG A 95 21.66 11.30 -10.15
C ARG A 95 21.88 10.83 -8.72
N VAL A 96 22.23 9.55 -8.58
CA VAL A 96 22.54 8.94 -7.29
C VAL A 96 24.06 8.86 -7.10
N PHE A 97 24.53 9.37 -5.96
CA PHE A 97 25.95 9.38 -5.61
C PHE A 97 26.39 8.06 -4.99
N VAL A 98 27.49 7.50 -5.50
CA VAL A 98 28.17 6.34 -4.90
C VAL A 98 28.97 6.80 -3.69
N GLN A 99 28.64 6.28 -2.50
CA GLN A 99 29.35 6.63 -1.26
C GLN A 99 30.72 5.96 -1.17
N ALA A 100 30.77 4.68 -1.51
CA ALA A 100 31.99 3.88 -1.52
C ALA A 100 31.97 2.90 -2.69
N ALA A 101 33.15 2.59 -3.22
CA ALA A 101 33.31 1.61 -4.27
C ALA A 101 34.55 0.77 -3.96
N GLU A 102 34.38 -0.55 -3.95
CA GLU A 102 35.42 -1.49 -3.53
C GLU A 102 35.52 -2.65 -4.52
N VAL A 103 36.74 -3.00 -4.91
CA VAL A 103 36.99 -4.22 -5.67
C VAL A 103 36.88 -5.41 -4.72
N VAL A 104 36.01 -6.36 -5.02
CA VAL A 104 35.76 -7.52 -4.15
C VAL A 104 37.03 -8.35 -3.98
N GLU A 105 37.39 -8.65 -2.73
CA GLU A 105 38.58 -9.43 -2.41
C GLU A 105 38.56 -10.79 -3.12
N GLY A 106 39.68 -11.14 -3.76
CA GLY A 106 39.80 -12.38 -4.53
C GLY A 106 39.08 -12.38 -5.88
N ASN A 107 38.37 -11.30 -6.25
CA ASN A 107 37.69 -11.18 -7.54
C ASN A 107 37.83 -9.78 -8.14
N THR A 108 38.94 -9.54 -8.84
CA THR A 108 39.25 -8.24 -9.46
C THR A 108 38.29 -7.82 -10.57
N ARG A 109 37.33 -8.67 -10.97
CA ARG A 109 36.31 -8.35 -11.98
C ARG A 109 34.99 -7.90 -11.36
N THR A 110 34.92 -7.82 -10.04
CA THR A 110 33.71 -7.45 -9.32
C THR A 110 33.98 -6.23 -8.47
N VAL A 111 33.09 -5.25 -8.55
CA VAL A 111 33.10 -4.04 -7.72
C VAL A 111 31.77 -3.96 -6.99
N ASP A 112 31.82 -3.79 -5.69
CA ASP A 112 30.66 -3.45 -4.89
C ASP A 112 30.59 -1.92 -4.74
N LEU A 113 29.45 -1.34 -5.10
CA LEU A 113 29.14 0.07 -5.00
C LEU A 113 28.12 0.27 -3.88
N HIS A 114 28.44 1.08 -2.88
CA HIS A 114 27.58 1.34 -1.73
C HIS A 114 26.88 2.69 -1.86
N PHE A 115 25.59 2.72 -1.53
CA PHE A 115 24.71 3.87 -1.70
C PHE A 115 24.01 4.24 -0.39
N ALA A 116 23.86 5.55 -0.16
CA ALA A 116 23.11 6.10 0.99
C ALA A 116 21.59 5.97 0.87
N ARG A 117 21.11 5.41 -0.26
CA ARG A 117 19.71 5.30 -0.61
C ARG A 117 19.47 4.00 -1.37
N LEU A 118 18.20 3.61 -1.45
CA LEU A 118 17.77 2.46 -2.23
C LEU A 118 18.00 2.68 -3.74
N VAL A 119 18.48 1.64 -4.42
CA VAL A 119 18.65 1.62 -5.88
C VAL A 119 17.60 0.69 -6.50
N PRO A 120 16.61 1.23 -7.23
CA PRO A 120 15.53 0.43 -7.80
C PRO A 120 15.96 -0.37 -9.03
N ASP A 121 15.09 -1.29 -9.42
CA ASP A 121 15.16 -2.01 -10.67
C ASP A 121 15.10 -1.03 -11.85
N GLN A 122 15.81 -1.36 -12.93
CA GLN A 122 15.93 -0.54 -14.13
C GLN A 122 16.67 0.79 -13.96
N ALA A 123 17.30 1.04 -12.80
CA ALA A 123 18.26 2.14 -12.68
C ALA A 123 19.41 1.99 -13.68
N GLU A 124 19.89 3.09 -14.26
CA GLU A 124 20.98 3.07 -15.23
C GLU A 124 22.32 3.24 -14.53
N LEU A 125 23.21 2.27 -14.68
CA LEU A 125 24.62 2.37 -14.30
C LEU A 125 25.44 2.87 -15.49
N ARG A 126 26.22 3.93 -15.28
CA ARG A 126 27.22 4.44 -16.21
C ARG A 126 28.61 4.30 -15.62
N VAL A 127 29.51 3.69 -16.38
CA VAL A 127 30.91 3.48 -15.98
C VAL A 127 31.82 4.17 -16.98
N SER A 128 32.69 5.06 -16.50
CA SER A 128 33.68 5.71 -17.35
C SER A 128 34.67 4.68 -17.91
N GLN A 129 34.92 4.70 -19.22
CA GLN A 129 35.94 3.85 -19.85
C GLN A 129 37.36 4.13 -19.33
N SER A 130 37.59 5.31 -18.74
CA SER A 130 38.87 5.64 -18.10
C SER A 130 39.21 4.72 -16.92
N LEU A 131 38.22 4.00 -16.36
CA LEU A 131 38.43 2.99 -15.33
C LEU A 131 39.36 1.86 -15.79
N PHE A 132 39.35 1.52 -17.08
CA PHE A 132 40.10 0.40 -17.64
C PHE A 132 41.36 0.84 -18.41
N LYS A 133 41.40 2.11 -18.84
CA LYS A 133 42.49 2.62 -19.67
C LYS A 133 42.67 4.12 -19.49
N LYS A 134 43.88 4.54 -19.10
CA LYS A 134 44.21 5.97 -18.90
C LYS A 134 43.88 6.79 -20.14
N GLY A 135 43.12 7.87 -19.96
CA GLY A 135 42.73 8.79 -21.02
C GLY A 135 41.69 8.26 -22.01
N ALA A 136 41.09 7.08 -21.76
CA ALA A 136 39.94 6.64 -22.55
C ALA A 136 38.74 7.56 -22.29
N THR A 137 38.01 7.87 -23.36
CA THR A 137 36.82 8.72 -23.35
C THR A 137 35.60 7.88 -23.69
N GLY A 138 34.50 8.07 -22.97
CA GLY A 138 33.24 7.38 -23.20
C GLY A 138 32.75 6.63 -21.97
N GLU A 139 31.57 6.05 -22.10
CA GLU A 139 30.86 5.37 -21.02
C GLU A 139 30.47 3.95 -21.45
N ILE A 140 30.38 3.06 -20.47
CA ILE A 140 29.76 1.75 -20.58
C ILE A 140 28.50 1.83 -19.74
N THR A 141 27.35 1.55 -20.34
CA THR A 141 26.06 1.60 -19.63
C THR A 141 25.50 0.20 -19.42
N ALA A 142 24.75 0.04 -18.33
CA ALA A 142 23.98 -1.17 -18.05
C ALA A 142 22.75 -0.85 -17.20
N SER A 143 21.68 -1.63 -17.36
CA SER A 143 20.56 -1.62 -16.42
C SER A 143 20.97 -2.38 -15.16
N ILE A 144 20.61 -1.83 -14.00
CA ILE A 144 20.72 -2.48 -12.71
C ILE A 144 19.45 -3.31 -12.49
N SER A 145 19.61 -4.57 -12.08
CA SER A 145 18.50 -5.41 -11.62
C SER A 145 18.34 -5.26 -10.10
N SER A 146 17.12 -5.08 -9.60
CA SER A 146 16.81 -4.99 -8.17
C SER A 146 15.57 -5.81 -7.80
N ASP A 147 15.40 -6.11 -6.52
CA ASP A 147 14.15 -6.67 -5.98
C ASP A 147 13.08 -5.59 -5.74
N LEU A 148 13.47 -4.32 -5.72
CA LEU A 148 12.56 -3.18 -5.54
C LEU A 148 12.28 -2.49 -6.87
N SER A 149 11.00 -2.31 -7.22
CA SER A 149 10.60 -1.40 -8.28
C SER A 149 10.92 0.07 -7.94
N PRO A 150 10.89 1.00 -8.91
CA PRO A 150 11.02 2.43 -8.66
C PRO A 150 10.04 2.97 -7.61
N ILE A 151 8.77 2.56 -7.67
CA ILE A 151 7.72 2.97 -6.71
C ILE A 151 8.04 2.44 -5.31
N GLN A 152 8.42 1.17 -5.20
CA GLN A 152 8.79 0.56 -3.92
C GLN A 152 10.01 1.24 -3.28
N SER A 153 11.01 1.59 -4.08
CA SER A 153 12.17 2.34 -3.59
C SER A 153 11.80 3.75 -3.15
N LEU A 154 10.82 4.39 -3.79
CA LEU A 154 10.28 5.69 -3.38
C LEU A 154 9.55 5.61 -2.04
N LEU A 155 8.65 4.64 -1.88
CA LEU A 155 7.90 4.41 -0.63
C LEU A 155 8.84 4.13 0.54
N ALA A 156 9.87 3.30 0.31
CA ALA A 156 10.85 2.98 1.34
C ALA A 156 11.95 4.04 1.53
N ALA A 157 11.95 5.17 0.82
CA ALA A 157 13.04 6.16 0.93
C ALA A 157 12.95 7.03 2.19
N GLY A 158 11.77 7.13 2.79
CA GLY A 158 11.47 8.03 3.91
C GLY A 158 10.05 8.58 3.82
N PRO A 159 9.68 9.54 4.68
CA PRO A 159 8.32 10.04 4.71
C PRO A 159 8.02 10.87 3.47
N LEU A 160 6.84 10.65 2.88
CA LEU A 160 6.31 11.46 1.81
C LEU A 160 5.61 12.69 2.37
N VAL A 161 5.78 13.81 1.68
CA VAL A 161 5.25 15.12 2.05
C VAL A 161 4.15 15.55 1.08
N LEU A 162 3.19 16.34 1.56
CA LEU A 162 2.16 16.93 0.72
C LEU A 162 2.74 18.04 -0.15
N THR A 163 2.42 17.98 -1.44
CA THR A 163 2.68 19.06 -2.40
C THR A 163 1.51 20.03 -2.54
N ASP A 164 0.31 19.58 -2.17
CA ASP A 164 -0.93 20.35 -2.16
C ASP A 164 -1.58 20.28 -0.78
N PRO A 165 -1.37 21.31 0.08
CA PRO A 165 -1.97 21.35 1.42
C PRO A 165 -3.51 21.31 1.40
N SER A 166 -4.17 21.69 0.30
CA SER A 166 -5.63 21.74 0.22
C SER A 166 -6.31 20.37 0.39
N ILE A 167 -5.55 19.28 0.16
CA ILE A 167 -6.00 17.89 0.39
C ILE A 167 -6.39 17.64 1.85
N ILE A 168 -5.81 18.36 2.81
CA ILE A 168 -6.08 18.22 4.24
C ILE A 168 -6.69 19.47 4.89
N GLU A 169 -7.04 20.48 4.08
CA GLU A 169 -7.75 21.66 4.54
C GLU A 169 -9.24 21.34 4.80
N THR A 170 -9.77 21.83 5.92
CA THR A 170 -11.17 21.58 6.28
C THR A 170 -12.09 22.55 5.55
N GLY A 171 -12.89 22.04 4.62
CA GLY A 171 -14.03 22.75 4.04
C GLY A 171 -15.34 22.53 4.81
N ALA A 172 -16.44 22.96 4.21
CA ALA A 172 -17.78 22.75 4.77
C ALA A 172 -18.30 21.35 4.45
N PHE A 173 -19.23 20.86 5.27
CA PHE A 173 -20.04 19.68 4.91
C PHE A 173 -20.84 19.96 3.63
N THR A 174 -21.00 18.94 2.79
CA THR A 174 -21.89 19.03 1.63
C THR A 174 -23.33 18.93 2.11
N GLU A 175 -24.15 19.93 1.76
CA GLU A 175 -25.57 19.92 2.12
C GLU A 175 -26.32 18.78 1.41
N ALA A 176 -27.18 18.09 2.16
CA ALA A 176 -28.06 17.08 1.59
C ALA A 176 -29.08 17.70 0.62
N THR A 177 -29.26 17.04 -0.51
CA THR A 177 -30.18 17.39 -1.58
C THR A 177 -31.37 16.42 -1.60
N ALA A 178 -32.37 16.72 -2.44
CA ALA A 178 -33.49 15.80 -2.64
C ALA A 178 -33.05 14.47 -3.29
N ALA A 179 -31.97 14.48 -4.09
CA ALA A 179 -31.45 13.28 -4.74
C ALA A 179 -30.88 12.28 -3.70
N ASP A 180 -30.30 12.78 -2.62
CA ASP A 180 -29.72 11.94 -1.56
C ASP A 180 -30.77 11.11 -0.80
N ARG A 181 -32.04 11.51 -0.91
CA ARG A 181 -33.21 10.86 -0.31
C ARG A 181 -34.06 10.11 -1.33
N ASP A 182 -33.70 10.17 -2.61
CA ASP A 182 -34.43 9.51 -3.70
C ASP A 182 -33.85 8.12 -3.98
N SER A 183 -34.70 7.10 -3.97
CA SER A 183 -34.27 5.71 -4.14
C SER A 183 -33.70 5.44 -5.54
N ALA A 184 -34.27 6.05 -6.59
CA ALA A 184 -33.78 5.85 -7.95
C ALA A 184 -32.42 6.53 -8.17
N ALA A 185 -32.24 7.73 -7.61
CA ALA A 185 -30.96 8.43 -7.62
C ALA A 185 -29.86 7.65 -6.87
N ALA A 186 -30.14 7.18 -5.64
CA ALA A 186 -29.19 6.37 -4.88
C ALA A 186 -28.81 5.06 -5.60
N ARG A 187 -29.77 4.42 -6.26
CA ARG A 187 -29.51 3.22 -7.08
C ARG A 187 -28.62 3.54 -8.29
N ALA A 188 -28.86 4.67 -8.96
CA ALA A 188 -28.03 5.13 -10.08
C ALA A 188 -26.60 5.50 -9.61
N ASP A 189 -26.46 6.08 -8.42
CA ASP A 189 -25.17 6.37 -7.81
C ASP A 189 -24.39 5.08 -7.53
N LEU A 190 -25.06 4.06 -6.98
CA LEU A 190 -24.48 2.73 -6.82
C LEU A 190 -24.03 2.12 -8.16
N GLU A 191 -24.84 2.21 -9.23
CA GLU A 191 -24.43 1.73 -10.55
C GLU A 191 -23.18 2.45 -11.07
N ARG A 192 -23.14 3.78 -10.97
CA ARG A 192 -21.97 4.58 -11.38
C ARG A 192 -20.72 4.19 -10.60
N HIS A 193 -20.86 3.96 -9.30
CA HIS A 193 -19.77 3.51 -8.44
C HIS A 193 -19.24 2.13 -8.85
N LEU A 194 -20.14 1.16 -9.07
CA LEU A 194 -19.77 -0.19 -9.47
C LEU A 194 -19.06 -0.20 -10.83
N ASP A 195 -19.54 0.63 -11.77
CA ASP A 195 -18.93 0.81 -13.09
C ASP A 195 -17.54 1.47 -12.99
N ALA A 196 -17.38 2.50 -12.15
CA ALA A 196 -16.09 3.18 -11.92
C ALA A 196 -15.03 2.24 -11.35
N ARG A 197 -15.43 1.31 -10.48
CA ARG A 197 -14.55 0.25 -9.94
C ARG A 197 -14.23 -0.87 -10.95
N GLY A 198 -14.87 -0.88 -12.12
CA GLY A 198 -14.78 -2.00 -13.05
C GLY A 198 -15.30 -3.32 -12.45
N THR A 199 -16.33 -3.24 -11.60
CA THR A 199 -16.90 -4.41 -10.92
C THR A 199 -17.44 -5.41 -11.95
N VAL A 200 -17.10 -6.69 -11.78
CA VAL A 200 -17.58 -7.76 -12.67
C VAL A 200 -19.11 -7.90 -12.62
N ASN A 201 -19.72 -8.31 -13.73
CA ASN A 201 -21.18 -8.32 -13.89
C ASN A 201 -21.91 -9.08 -12.79
N GLU A 202 -21.41 -10.25 -12.38
CA GLU A 202 -22.05 -11.05 -11.33
C GLU A 202 -22.08 -10.32 -9.97
N ALA A 203 -21.00 -9.64 -9.61
CA ALA A 203 -20.93 -8.85 -8.38
C ALA A 203 -21.77 -7.57 -8.47
N ARG A 204 -21.81 -6.95 -9.66
CA ARG A 204 -22.66 -5.78 -9.95
C ARG A 204 -24.14 -6.12 -9.80
N ASP A 205 -24.60 -7.22 -10.41
CA ASP A 205 -25.99 -7.68 -10.32
C ASP A 205 -26.36 -8.03 -8.88
N LEU A 206 -25.46 -8.67 -8.14
CA LEU A 206 -25.65 -8.97 -6.71
C LEU A 206 -25.79 -7.69 -5.86
N ALA A 207 -24.94 -6.68 -6.10
CA ALA A 207 -24.98 -5.41 -5.38
C ALA A 207 -26.33 -4.70 -5.57
N LEU A 208 -26.81 -4.64 -6.83
CA LEU A 208 -28.08 -4.02 -7.16
C LEU A 208 -29.26 -4.80 -6.56
N ALA A 209 -29.22 -6.13 -6.62
CA ALA A 209 -30.24 -6.97 -5.99
C ALA A 209 -30.27 -6.78 -4.47
N ARG A 210 -29.12 -6.63 -3.82
CA ARG A 210 -29.02 -6.34 -2.38
C ARG A 210 -29.64 -4.99 -2.03
N PHE A 211 -29.32 -3.94 -2.80
CA PHE A 211 -29.93 -2.62 -2.63
C PHE A 211 -31.46 -2.69 -2.70
N ASP A 212 -31.99 -3.35 -3.73
CA ASP A 212 -33.43 -3.48 -3.99
C ASP A 212 -34.14 -4.32 -2.91
N ALA A 213 -33.43 -5.23 -2.24
CA ALA A 213 -33.99 -6.13 -1.22
C ALA A 213 -33.84 -5.65 0.23
N MET A 214 -33.00 -4.64 0.50
CA MET A 214 -32.76 -4.15 1.86
C MET A 214 -34.02 -3.54 2.50
N PRO A 215 -34.41 -3.95 3.73
CA PRO A 215 -35.64 -3.47 4.37
C PRO A 215 -35.58 -1.98 4.72
N GLU A 216 -36.59 -1.21 4.28
CA GLU A 216 -36.67 0.25 4.51
C GLU A 216 -37.02 0.63 5.95
N ASP A 217 -37.56 -0.30 6.74
CA ASP A 217 -37.80 -0.11 8.17
C ASP A 217 -36.52 -0.24 9.00
N ILE A 218 -35.52 -0.96 8.50
CA ILE A 218 -34.20 -1.13 9.14
C ILE A 218 -33.20 -0.09 8.61
N ILE A 219 -33.20 0.16 7.29
CA ILE A 219 -32.33 1.15 6.64
C ILE A 219 -33.20 2.09 5.80
N PRO A 220 -33.84 3.11 6.42
CA PRO A 220 -34.76 4.00 5.72
C PRO A 220 -34.10 4.81 4.60
N SER A 221 -32.83 5.19 4.78
CA SER A 221 -32.10 5.98 3.80
C SER A 221 -31.70 5.13 2.59
N PRO A 222 -32.16 5.45 1.37
CA PRO A 222 -31.69 4.76 0.17
C PRO A 222 -30.19 4.98 -0.04
N LYS A 223 -29.63 6.13 0.34
CA LYS A 223 -28.18 6.35 0.27
C LYS A 223 -27.41 5.36 1.14
N LEU A 224 -27.83 5.11 2.38
CA LEU A 224 -27.16 4.13 3.25
C LEU A 224 -27.32 2.69 2.73
N ARG A 225 -28.46 2.35 2.11
CA ARG A 225 -28.62 1.08 1.37
C ARG A 225 -27.64 0.97 0.21
N ALA A 226 -27.43 2.04 -0.54
CA ALA A 226 -26.46 2.10 -1.64
C ALA A 226 -25.02 1.94 -1.13
N VAL A 227 -24.66 2.62 -0.03
CA VAL A 227 -23.35 2.50 0.63
C VAL A 227 -23.07 1.05 1.03
N LEU A 228 -24.00 0.42 1.78
CA LEU A 228 -23.82 -0.96 2.23
C LEU A 228 -23.74 -1.94 1.04
N SER A 229 -24.59 -1.75 0.03
CA SER A 229 -24.57 -2.57 -1.19
C SER A 229 -23.28 -2.37 -2.01
N GLY A 230 -22.72 -1.17 -1.98
CA GLY A 230 -21.46 -0.80 -2.63
C GLY A 230 -20.27 -1.61 -2.12
N LEU A 231 -20.31 -2.15 -0.89
CA LEU A 231 -19.26 -3.03 -0.38
C LEU A 231 -19.14 -4.36 -1.14
N THR A 232 -20.15 -4.72 -1.95
CA THR A 232 -20.14 -5.96 -2.75
C THR A 232 -18.90 -6.04 -3.64
N GLY A 233 -18.24 -7.21 -3.63
CA GLY A 233 -17.02 -7.44 -4.39
C GLY A 233 -15.77 -6.74 -3.86
N THR A 234 -15.83 -6.11 -2.68
CA THR A 234 -14.64 -5.67 -1.92
C THR A 234 -14.27 -6.73 -0.88
N PHE A 235 -13.14 -6.55 -0.17
CA PHE A 235 -12.84 -7.39 0.99
C PHE A 235 -13.82 -7.18 2.16
N ALA A 236 -14.52 -6.04 2.18
CA ALA A 236 -15.48 -5.66 3.21
C ALA A 236 -16.91 -6.16 2.91
N ASP A 237 -17.12 -6.89 1.81
CA ASP A 237 -18.40 -7.50 1.45
C ASP A 237 -19.10 -8.28 2.60
N PRO A 238 -18.38 -9.00 3.49
CA PRO A 238 -19.00 -9.67 4.63
C PRO A 238 -19.79 -8.76 5.59
N ALA A 239 -19.56 -7.44 5.61
CA ALA A 239 -20.37 -6.52 6.42
C ALA A 239 -21.86 -6.59 6.09
N VAL A 240 -22.21 -6.81 4.82
CA VAL A 240 -23.62 -6.85 4.39
C VAL A 240 -24.38 -7.95 5.13
N GLU A 241 -23.83 -9.16 5.16
CA GLU A 241 -24.46 -10.29 5.85
C GLU A 241 -24.33 -10.17 7.37
N ASN A 242 -23.18 -9.69 7.86
CA ASN A 242 -22.97 -9.47 9.28
C ASN A 242 -24.03 -8.53 9.86
N LEU A 243 -24.36 -7.44 9.16
CA LEU A 243 -25.34 -6.46 9.61
C LEU A 243 -26.79 -6.92 9.42
N LEU A 244 -27.12 -7.57 8.31
CA LEU A 244 -28.52 -7.83 7.94
C LEU A 244 -29.05 -9.20 8.37
N THR A 245 -28.22 -10.03 9.01
CA THR A 245 -28.62 -11.38 9.44
C THR A 245 -28.30 -11.62 10.90
N SER A 246 -28.75 -12.75 11.44
CA SER A 246 -28.35 -13.22 12.78
C SER A 246 -26.97 -13.90 12.80
N ASN A 247 -26.22 -13.89 11.69
CA ASN A 247 -24.91 -14.53 11.60
C ASN A 247 -23.79 -13.54 11.98
N ASN A 248 -23.80 -13.09 13.23
CA ASN A 248 -22.82 -12.16 13.82
C ASN A 248 -22.68 -12.42 15.32
N CYS A 249 -21.84 -11.63 16.01
CA CYS A 249 -21.55 -11.85 17.43
C CYS A 249 -22.78 -11.66 18.35
N THR A 250 -23.74 -10.80 17.98
CA THR A 250 -24.95 -10.54 18.78
C THR A 250 -26.06 -11.55 18.50
N GLY A 251 -25.92 -12.35 17.44
CA GLY A 251 -26.95 -13.27 16.98
C GLY A 251 -28.20 -12.56 16.43
N LYS A 252 -28.10 -11.26 16.11
CA LYS A 252 -29.25 -10.42 15.71
C LYS A 252 -28.89 -9.52 14.53
N PRO A 253 -29.79 -9.34 13.55
CA PRO A 253 -29.61 -8.29 12.56
C PRO A 253 -29.59 -6.92 13.26
N ILE A 254 -29.03 -5.93 12.60
CA ILE A 254 -29.15 -4.55 13.07
C ILE A 254 -30.62 -4.15 13.20
N THR A 255 -30.89 -3.33 14.21
CA THR A 255 -32.21 -2.75 14.46
C THR A 255 -32.44 -1.54 13.56
N LEU A 256 -31.41 -0.70 13.38
CA LEU A 256 -31.52 0.55 12.61
C LEU A 256 -30.15 0.99 12.08
N MET A 257 -30.12 1.46 10.84
CA MET A 257 -29.03 2.28 10.31
C MET A 257 -29.63 3.55 9.68
N ALA A 258 -29.27 4.71 10.22
CA ALA A 258 -29.89 5.97 9.81
C ALA A 258 -28.95 7.17 9.92
N PHE A 259 -29.26 8.21 9.14
CA PHE A 259 -28.70 9.53 9.35
C PHE A 259 -29.37 10.18 10.57
N GLN A 260 -28.71 10.07 11.72
CA GLN A 260 -29.14 10.62 13.01
C GLN A 260 -27.90 10.94 13.85
N ASP A 261 -28.01 11.92 14.74
CA ASP A 261 -26.88 12.30 15.59
C ASP A 261 -26.42 11.08 16.42
N PRO A 262 -25.11 10.75 16.39
CA PRO A 262 -24.56 9.70 17.25
C PRO A 262 -24.88 10.00 18.73
N PRO A 263 -25.53 9.07 19.45
CA PRO A 263 -25.85 9.26 20.86
C PRO A 263 -24.61 9.55 21.70
N ASP A 264 -24.78 10.44 22.70
CA ASP A 264 -23.77 10.88 23.68
C ASP A 264 -22.52 11.60 23.11
N LEU A 265 -22.24 11.45 21.82
CA LEU A 265 -21.07 12.00 21.12
C LEU A 265 -21.46 12.56 19.74
N PRO A 266 -22.32 13.61 19.67
CA PRO A 266 -22.84 14.13 18.39
C PRO A 266 -21.76 14.74 17.47
N GLY A 267 -20.53 14.86 17.95
CA GLY A 267 -19.38 15.28 17.17
C GLY A 267 -18.88 14.24 16.17
N LEU A 268 -19.13 12.94 16.44
CA LEU A 268 -18.65 11.82 15.64
C LEU A 268 -19.32 11.75 14.26
N PHE A 269 -18.65 11.09 13.32
CA PHE A 269 -19.18 10.83 11.99
C PHE A 269 -20.13 9.65 11.96
N ALA A 270 -19.83 8.57 12.67
CA ALA A 270 -20.77 7.50 12.95
C ALA A 270 -20.49 6.90 14.34
N ARG A 271 -21.41 6.04 14.78
CA ARG A 271 -21.26 5.26 16.00
C ARG A 271 -22.22 4.07 16.01
N VAL A 272 -21.75 2.93 16.54
CA VAL A 272 -22.60 1.82 16.98
C VAL A 272 -23.07 2.00 18.42
N THR A 273 -24.35 1.76 18.63
CA THR A 273 -24.96 1.61 19.96
C THR A 273 -25.91 0.42 19.97
N HIS A 274 -26.40 0.02 21.13
CA HIS A 274 -27.20 -1.20 21.25
C HIS A 274 -28.55 -0.92 21.90
N THR A 275 -29.58 -1.62 21.44
CA THR A 275 -30.87 -1.69 22.13
C THR A 275 -30.74 -2.51 23.41
N PRO A 276 -31.68 -2.42 24.37
CA PRO A 276 -31.64 -3.23 25.60
C PRO A 276 -31.60 -4.74 25.40
N ASP A 277 -32.02 -5.23 24.23
CA ASP A 277 -31.94 -6.63 23.86
C ASP A 277 -30.68 -6.98 23.03
N GLY A 278 -29.76 -6.05 22.83
CA GLY A 278 -28.47 -6.25 22.15
C GLY A 278 -28.51 -6.12 20.63
N GLY A 279 -29.59 -5.55 20.06
CA GLY A 279 -29.66 -5.23 18.63
C GLY A 279 -28.88 -3.95 18.32
N ARG A 280 -28.04 -3.98 17.28
CA ARG A 280 -27.17 -2.86 16.92
C ARG A 280 -27.94 -1.72 16.25
N ILE A 281 -27.55 -0.49 16.55
CA ILE A 281 -28.02 0.76 15.94
C ILE A 281 -26.78 1.49 15.44
N ILE A 282 -26.70 1.67 14.12
CA ILE A 282 -25.64 2.45 13.49
C ILE A 282 -26.18 3.85 13.21
N SER A 283 -25.65 4.84 13.93
CA SER A 283 -26.02 6.25 13.77
C SER A 283 -24.96 6.94 12.93
N VAL A 284 -25.32 7.46 11.76
CA VAL A 284 -24.41 8.23 10.90
C VAL A 284 -24.78 9.71 11.00
N SER A 285 -23.81 10.60 11.20
CA SER A 285 -24.07 12.03 11.37
C SER A 285 -24.91 12.58 10.20
N PRO A 286 -26.02 13.30 10.47
CA PRO A 286 -26.85 13.88 9.40
C PRO A 286 -26.10 14.85 8.51
N ARG A 287 -25.00 15.43 9.00
CA ARG A 287 -24.10 16.30 8.24
C ARG A 287 -23.40 15.60 7.07
N LEU A 288 -23.39 14.26 7.08
CA LEU A 288 -22.80 13.43 6.03
C LEU A 288 -23.84 12.96 4.99
N GLU A 289 -25.12 13.31 5.14
CA GLU A 289 -26.16 12.87 4.19
C GLU A 289 -25.90 13.39 2.76
N GLY A 290 -25.22 14.54 2.60
CA GLY A 290 -24.80 15.06 1.29
C GLY A 290 -23.47 14.50 0.76
N ALA A 291 -22.77 13.63 1.51
CA ALA A 291 -21.48 13.09 1.08
C ALA A 291 -21.65 12.07 -0.09
N PRO A 292 -20.65 11.95 -0.99
CA PRO A 292 -20.56 10.83 -1.92
C PRO A 292 -20.56 9.48 -1.19
N ILE A 293 -21.13 8.44 -1.81
CA ILE A 293 -21.23 7.12 -1.18
C ILE A 293 -19.86 6.52 -0.90
N GLU A 294 -18.86 6.85 -1.72
CA GLU A 294 -17.46 6.41 -1.60
C GLU A 294 -16.81 6.87 -0.29
N LEU A 295 -17.20 8.02 0.26
CA LEU A 295 -16.68 8.50 1.54
C LEU A 295 -17.38 7.81 2.72
N LEU A 296 -18.63 7.37 2.54
CA LEU A 296 -19.40 6.68 3.57
C LEU A 296 -19.09 5.19 3.66
N MET A 297 -18.67 4.57 2.56
CA MET A 297 -18.34 3.14 2.51
C MET A 297 -17.27 2.73 3.53
N PRO A 298 -16.11 3.42 3.64
CA PRO A 298 -15.12 3.16 4.69
C PRO A 298 -15.73 3.17 6.10
N ILE A 299 -16.50 4.21 6.44
CA ILE A 299 -17.12 4.32 7.77
C ILE A 299 -18.09 3.17 8.03
N ILE A 300 -18.97 2.81 7.07
CA ILE A 300 -19.91 1.71 7.30
C ILE A 300 -19.18 0.37 7.41
N ALA A 301 -18.08 0.17 6.68
CA ALA A 301 -17.24 -1.01 6.82
C ALA A 301 -16.56 -1.09 8.19
N HIS A 302 -16.15 0.06 8.74
CA HIS A 302 -15.60 0.24 10.08
C HIS A 302 -16.66 -0.10 11.15
N GLU A 303 -17.77 0.62 11.16
CA GLU A 303 -18.85 0.47 12.15
C GLU A 303 -19.45 -0.94 12.14
N ALA A 304 -19.35 -1.67 11.03
CA ALA A 304 -19.81 -3.05 10.99
C ALA A 304 -18.99 -3.99 11.89
N ILE A 305 -17.74 -3.64 12.21
CA ILE A 305 -16.82 -4.42 13.05
C ILE A 305 -17.28 -4.36 14.50
N HIS A 306 -17.62 -3.17 15.01
CA HIS A 306 -18.09 -2.97 16.38
C HIS A 306 -19.39 -3.72 16.61
N CYS A 307 -19.27 -4.90 17.19
CA CYS A 307 -20.37 -5.83 17.31
C CYS A 307 -20.90 -5.89 18.75
N ASP A 308 -20.03 -5.76 19.75
CA ASP A 308 -20.38 -5.68 21.16
C ASP A 308 -20.23 -4.25 21.75
N GLU A 309 -20.25 -4.12 23.08
CA GLU A 309 -20.16 -2.83 23.79
C GLU A 309 -18.71 -2.50 24.24
N GLU A 310 -17.73 -3.34 23.90
CA GLU A 310 -16.34 -3.27 24.38
C GLU A 310 -15.39 -2.77 23.29
N ASP A 311 -15.42 -1.47 22.99
CA ASP A 311 -14.51 -0.86 22.02
C ASP A 311 -13.10 -0.64 22.61
N GLY A 312 -12.14 -1.47 22.22
CA GLY A 312 -10.73 -1.37 22.61
C GLY A 312 -9.85 -0.72 21.53
N ILE A 313 -8.70 -0.19 21.95
CA ILE A 313 -7.77 0.54 21.07
C ILE A 313 -7.27 -0.33 19.90
N VAL A 314 -7.00 -1.61 20.14
CA VAL A 314 -6.52 -2.52 19.09
C VAL A 314 -7.57 -2.82 18.03
N GLU A 315 -8.85 -2.82 18.43
CA GLU A 315 -9.96 -2.98 17.50
C GLU A 315 -10.16 -1.73 16.66
N GLU A 316 -10.12 -0.54 17.28
CA GLU A 316 -10.17 0.74 16.56
C GLU A 316 -9.02 0.84 15.56
N ILE A 317 -7.78 0.50 15.95
CA ILE A 317 -6.65 0.45 15.02
C ILE A 317 -6.94 -0.49 13.85
N ALA A 318 -7.49 -1.68 14.10
CA ALA A 318 -7.81 -2.63 13.05
C ALA A 318 -8.95 -2.13 12.15
N ALA A 319 -10.02 -1.59 12.72
CA ALA A 319 -11.17 -1.06 12.01
C ALA A 319 -10.78 0.14 11.13
N THR A 320 -10.04 1.12 11.67
CA THR A 320 -9.47 2.24 10.90
C THR A 320 -8.46 1.74 9.87
N SER A 321 -7.73 0.66 10.13
CA SER A 321 -6.84 0.11 9.11
C SER A 321 -7.61 -0.43 7.90
N PHE A 322 -8.75 -1.10 8.14
CA PHE A 322 -9.59 -1.61 7.06
C PHE A 322 -10.32 -0.48 6.34
N ASP A 323 -10.85 0.52 7.03
CA ASP A 323 -11.52 1.65 6.37
C ASP A 323 -10.56 2.43 5.46
N THR A 324 -9.32 2.62 5.91
CA THR A 324 -8.30 3.39 5.19
C THR A 324 -7.81 2.60 3.99
N LEU A 325 -7.64 1.28 4.13
CA LEU A 325 -7.35 0.40 3.01
C LEU A 325 -8.47 0.45 1.95
N LEU A 326 -9.74 0.39 2.38
CA LEU A 326 -10.87 0.49 1.47
C LEU A 326 -10.89 1.86 0.78
N TYR A 327 -10.66 2.94 1.53
CA TYR A 327 -10.58 4.30 0.97
C TYR A 327 -9.48 4.42 -0.09
N LEU A 328 -8.27 3.91 0.18
CA LEU A 328 -7.17 3.90 -0.79
C LEU A 328 -7.54 3.13 -2.07
N GLN A 329 -8.27 2.01 -1.96
CA GLN A 329 -8.80 1.30 -3.13
C GLN A 329 -9.81 2.15 -3.89
N LEU A 330 -10.70 2.86 -3.19
CA LEU A 330 -11.70 3.73 -3.80
C LEU A 330 -11.09 4.93 -4.52
N LEU A 331 -9.98 5.50 -4.03
CA LEU A 331 -9.26 6.58 -4.70
C LEU A 331 -8.74 6.18 -6.09
N THR A 332 -8.48 4.90 -6.33
CA THR A 332 -8.09 4.43 -7.67
C THR A 332 -9.24 4.45 -8.68
N ALA A 333 -10.47 4.30 -8.20
CA ALA A 333 -11.67 4.26 -9.03
C ALA A 333 -12.32 5.65 -9.16
N VAL A 334 -12.33 6.42 -8.07
CA VAL A 334 -13.02 7.72 -7.98
C VAL A 334 -12.10 8.75 -7.31
N PRO A 335 -11.03 9.21 -8.00
CA PRO A 335 -9.99 10.05 -7.38
C PRO A 335 -10.49 11.40 -6.88
N ASP A 336 -11.59 11.92 -7.44
CA ASP A 336 -12.12 13.25 -7.09
C ASP A 336 -12.63 13.34 -5.65
N VAL A 337 -12.91 12.21 -4.99
CA VAL A 337 -13.44 12.22 -3.61
C VAL A 337 -12.40 12.72 -2.60
N ALA A 338 -11.10 12.49 -2.85
CA ALA A 338 -10.01 13.04 -2.06
C ALA A 338 -9.98 14.57 -2.07
N ARG A 339 -10.54 15.19 -3.12
CA ARG A 339 -10.55 16.65 -3.33
C ARG A 339 -11.90 17.28 -3.01
N SER A 340 -12.83 16.54 -2.42
CA SER A 340 -14.14 17.07 -2.06
C SER A 340 -14.08 18.20 -1.02
N GLY A 341 -12.98 18.28 -0.25
CA GLY A 341 -12.79 19.27 0.81
C GLY A 341 -13.73 19.09 1.99
N SER A 342 -14.53 18.02 2.02
CA SER A 342 -15.42 17.74 3.15
C SER A 342 -14.62 17.35 4.40
N PRO A 343 -15.13 17.60 5.61
CA PRO A 343 -14.47 17.17 6.85
C PRO A 343 -14.16 15.66 6.88
N LEU A 344 -15.03 14.83 6.30
CA LEU A 344 -14.82 13.39 6.19
C LEU A 344 -13.70 13.02 5.20
N ALA A 345 -13.67 13.63 4.01
CA ALA A 345 -12.57 13.38 3.08
C ALA A 345 -11.22 13.79 3.67
N ARG A 346 -11.19 14.89 4.44
CA ARG A 346 -9.99 15.30 5.17
C ARG A 346 -9.53 14.21 6.14
N GLU A 347 -10.42 13.66 6.96
CA GLU A 347 -10.07 12.60 7.93
C GLU A 347 -9.50 11.38 7.23
N LEU A 348 -10.21 10.86 6.23
CA LEU A 348 -9.76 9.73 5.41
C LEU A 348 -8.45 10.01 4.67
N ASN A 349 -8.21 11.24 4.21
CA ASN A 349 -6.94 11.64 3.61
C ASN A 349 -5.80 11.64 4.64
N VAL A 350 -6.03 12.18 5.84
CA VAL A 350 -5.03 12.19 6.92
C VAL A 350 -4.64 10.76 7.29
N ASP A 351 -5.62 9.87 7.44
CA ASP A 351 -5.42 8.47 7.77
C ASP A 351 -4.68 7.71 6.65
N ALA A 352 -5.07 7.96 5.39
CA ALA A 352 -4.38 7.42 4.22
C ALA A 352 -2.91 7.84 4.15
N ILE A 353 -2.61 9.13 4.37
CA ILE A 353 -1.23 9.65 4.37
C ILE A 353 -0.44 9.04 5.52
N ALA A 354 -1.03 8.97 6.71
CA ALA A 354 -0.42 8.35 7.88
C ALA A 354 -0.07 6.86 7.64
N MET A 355 -0.98 6.11 7.01
CA MET A 355 -0.77 4.69 6.67
C MET A 355 0.29 4.51 5.57
N ILE A 356 0.33 5.39 4.57
CA ILE A 356 1.36 5.39 3.50
C ILE A 356 2.75 5.66 4.08
N ASN A 357 2.86 6.55 5.07
CA ASN A 357 4.12 6.87 5.75
C ASN A 357 4.46 5.90 6.90
N SER A 358 3.68 4.83 7.08
CA SER A 358 3.89 3.78 8.07
C SER A 358 4.21 2.45 7.40
N GLY A 359 4.79 1.50 8.14
CA GLY A 359 5.12 0.16 7.66
C GLY A 359 6.47 -0.31 8.16
N ARG A 360 6.45 -1.30 9.06
CA ARG A 360 7.69 -1.80 9.66
C ARG A 360 8.28 -2.97 8.89
N ALA A 361 7.44 -3.96 8.54
CA ALA A 361 7.91 -5.17 7.89
C ALA A 361 8.28 -4.96 6.41
N LEU A 362 7.53 -4.08 5.73
CA LEU A 362 7.66 -3.78 4.30
C LEU A 362 7.54 -2.26 4.11
N PRO A 363 8.59 -1.48 4.39
CA PRO A 363 8.56 -0.01 4.26
C PRO A 363 8.32 0.48 2.83
N GLU A 364 8.46 -0.40 1.83
CA GLU A 364 8.12 -0.15 0.44
C GLU A 364 6.62 -0.30 0.11
N SER A 365 5.76 -0.34 1.13
CA SER A 365 4.33 -0.58 1.04
C SER A 365 3.59 0.13 2.18
N LEU A 366 2.30 -0.14 2.32
CA LEU A 366 1.50 0.33 3.44
C LEU A 366 1.86 -0.41 4.73
N GLY A 367 1.60 0.24 5.86
CA GLY A 367 1.51 -0.45 7.12
C GLY A 367 0.99 0.45 8.21
N ILE A 368 1.08 -0.02 9.44
CA ILE A 368 0.50 0.68 10.60
C ILE A 368 1.51 0.92 11.72
N LEU A 369 2.66 0.26 11.67
CA LEU A 369 3.74 0.39 12.63
C LEU A 369 4.81 1.36 12.12
N PRO A 370 5.72 1.84 13.00
CA PRO A 370 6.75 2.80 12.59
C PRO A 370 7.62 2.27 11.44
N SER A 371 7.79 3.11 10.42
CA SER A 371 8.64 2.83 9.26
C SER A 371 10.08 3.31 9.47
N PRO A 372 11.12 2.53 9.07
CA PRO A 372 12.50 2.98 9.10
C PRO A 372 12.70 4.34 8.42
N GLY A 373 13.39 5.26 9.10
CA GLY A 373 13.66 6.61 8.59
C GLY A 373 12.50 7.60 8.68
N VAL A 374 11.31 7.16 9.11
CA VAL A 374 10.16 8.04 9.36
C VAL A 374 10.14 8.46 10.82
N GLN A 375 10.33 9.76 11.08
CA GLN A 375 10.25 10.33 12.43
C GLN A 375 8.87 10.96 12.72
N GLN A 376 8.12 11.29 11.66
CA GLN A 376 6.81 11.92 11.71
C GLN A 376 6.01 11.44 10.49
N ILE A 377 4.84 10.83 10.71
CA ILE A 377 4.02 10.27 9.62
C ILE A 377 3.18 11.31 8.88
N LEU A 378 3.03 12.51 9.45
CA LEU A 378 2.38 13.67 8.83
C LEU A 378 3.39 14.83 8.73
N PRO A 379 4.41 14.74 7.86
CA PRO A 379 5.42 15.79 7.74
C PRO A 379 4.80 17.15 7.42
N GLY A 380 5.31 18.20 8.08
CA GLY A 380 4.80 19.56 7.92
C GLY A 380 3.58 19.88 8.78
N SER A 381 3.13 18.93 9.62
CA SER A 381 2.18 19.19 10.72
C SER A 381 2.89 19.36 12.07
N ASP A 382 2.14 19.72 13.10
CA ASP A 382 2.63 19.78 14.49
C ASP A 382 2.51 18.43 15.23
N SER A 383 2.08 17.36 14.55
CA SER A 383 1.90 16.03 15.16
C SER A 383 3.25 15.34 15.36
N ASP A 384 3.52 14.79 16.54
CA ASP A 384 4.76 14.05 16.86
C ASP A 384 4.62 12.52 16.75
N VAL A 385 3.49 12.04 16.22
CA VAL A 385 3.21 10.61 16.07
C VAL A 385 4.08 9.98 14.98
N THR A 386 4.53 8.75 15.23
CA THR A 386 5.52 8.04 14.40
C THR A 386 4.94 6.88 13.59
N SER A 387 3.66 6.56 13.81
CA SER A 387 2.97 5.51 13.07
C SER A 387 1.45 5.72 13.06
N PHE A 388 0.78 5.18 12.05
CA PHE A 388 -0.67 5.20 11.94
C PHE A 388 -1.35 4.63 13.19
N ALA A 389 -0.85 3.52 13.74
CA ALA A 389 -1.39 2.94 14.97
C ALA A 389 -1.32 3.90 16.17
N GLU A 390 -0.24 4.69 16.28
CA GLU A 390 -0.14 5.74 17.31
C GLU A 390 -1.10 6.90 17.07
N LEU A 391 -1.30 7.31 15.81
CA LEU A 391 -2.27 8.33 15.44
C LEU A 391 -3.69 7.93 15.87
N VAL A 392 -4.11 6.71 15.53
CA VAL A 392 -5.42 6.18 15.91
C VAL A 392 -5.52 6.02 17.42
N ALA A 393 -4.56 5.36 18.07
CA ALA A 393 -4.57 5.19 19.53
C ALA A 393 -4.67 6.53 20.29
N GLY A 394 -4.05 7.59 19.77
CA GLY A 394 -4.15 8.94 20.33
C GLY A 394 -5.57 9.52 20.30
N ALA A 395 -6.36 9.22 19.26
CA ALA A 395 -7.76 9.65 19.15
C ALA A 395 -8.68 8.93 20.15
N TYR A 396 -8.32 7.70 20.55
CA TYR A 396 -9.08 6.85 21.48
C TYR A 396 -8.42 6.73 22.86
N ALA A 397 -7.67 7.76 23.27
CA ALA A 397 -7.02 7.79 24.57
C ALA A 397 -8.05 7.66 25.71
N GLY A 398 -8.00 6.54 26.42
CA GLY A 398 -8.92 6.22 27.53
C GLY A 398 -9.74 4.94 27.33
N SER A 399 -9.78 4.40 26.12
CA SER A 399 -10.29 3.05 25.85
C SER A 399 -9.32 1.97 26.37
N PRO A 400 -9.80 0.73 26.62
CA PRO A 400 -8.94 -0.38 26.99
C PRO A 400 -7.93 -0.73 25.88
N ASP A 401 -6.73 -1.19 26.24
CA ASP A 401 -5.71 -1.62 25.27
C ASP A 401 -6.04 -2.95 24.57
N THR A 402 -7.10 -3.65 24.99
CA THR A 402 -7.49 -4.98 24.50
C THR A 402 -8.96 -5.00 24.11
N SER A 403 -9.27 -5.72 23.05
CA SER A 403 -10.65 -6.05 22.65
C SER A 403 -10.91 -7.56 22.65
N PRO A 404 -12.16 -8.00 22.86
CA PRO A 404 -12.62 -9.33 22.47
C PRO A 404 -12.37 -9.60 20.98
N ILE A 405 -12.29 -10.86 20.56
CA ILE A 405 -12.11 -11.17 19.13
C ILE A 405 -13.37 -10.82 18.36
N GLU A 406 -13.23 -10.01 17.31
CA GLU A 406 -14.35 -9.67 16.41
C GLU A 406 -14.41 -10.57 15.17
N PRO A 407 -15.47 -11.39 14.98
CA PRO A 407 -15.57 -12.30 13.84
C PRO A 407 -15.56 -11.60 12.47
N LEU A 408 -16.06 -10.36 12.38
CA LEU A 408 -16.05 -9.62 11.11
C LEU A 408 -14.65 -9.13 10.75
N ALA A 409 -13.90 -8.59 11.71
CA ALA A 409 -12.50 -8.22 11.50
C ALA A 409 -11.67 -9.44 11.06
N GLN A 410 -11.91 -10.62 11.67
CA GLN A 410 -11.29 -11.88 11.25
C GLN A 410 -11.66 -12.26 9.81
N ALA A 411 -12.91 -12.03 9.39
CA ALA A 411 -13.34 -12.30 8.02
C ALA A 411 -12.64 -11.37 7.01
N TYR A 412 -12.53 -10.07 7.32
CA TYR A 412 -11.79 -9.12 6.48
C TYR A 412 -10.32 -9.53 6.34
N ALA A 413 -9.66 -9.78 7.47
CA ALA A 413 -8.26 -10.21 7.48
C ALA A 413 -8.06 -11.53 6.73
N GLY A 414 -8.97 -12.49 6.89
CA GLY A 414 -8.92 -13.78 6.20
C GLY A 414 -9.04 -13.67 4.68
N ILE A 415 -9.94 -12.79 4.18
CA ILE A 415 -10.08 -12.52 2.74
C ILE A 415 -8.78 -11.90 2.20
N LEU A 416 -8.29 -10.86 2.88
CA LEU A 416 -7.06 -10.17 2.51
C LEU A 416 -5.85 -11.12 2.51
N ALA A 417 -5.70 -11.92 3.56
CA ALA A 417 -4.62 -12.91 3.68
C ALA A 417 -4.69 -13.94 2.55
N GLY A 418 -5.90 -14.35 2.16
CA GLY A 418 -6.15 -15.22 1.01
C GLY A 418 -5.66 -14.64 -0.30
N PHE A 419 -5.84 -13.34 -0.54
CA PHE A 419 -5.36 -12.66 -1.76
C PHE A 419 -3.84 -12.67 -1.87
N VAL A 420 -3.13 -12.60 -0.75
CA VAL A 420 -1.66 -12.49 -0.70
C VAL A 420 -0.97 -13.80 -0.34
N GLY A 421 -1.73 -14.88 -0.15
CA GLY A 421 -1.20 -16.20 0.22
C GLY A 421 -0.58 -16.26 1.63
N LEU A 422 -0.99 -15.38 2.54
CA LEU A 422 -0.57 -15.42 3.94
C LEU A 422 -1.47 -16.39 4.74
N PRO A 423 -0.94 -17.02 5.80
CA PRO A 423 -1.79 -17.72 6.76
C PRO A 423 -2.74 -16.72 7.43
N GLY A 424 -3.95 -17.20 7.78
CA GLY A 424 -4.85 -16.45 8.63
C GLY A 424 -4.23 -16.19 9.99
N GLY A 425 -4.42 -14.99 10.52
CA GLY A 425 -3.92 -14.52 11.80
C GLY A 425 -4.90 -13.54 12.42
N ASP A 426 -4.59 -13.11 13.63
CA ASP A 426 -5.44 -12.20 14.40
C ASP A 426 -5.27 -10.76 13.91
N PRO A 427 -6.30 -10.07 13.38
CA PRO A 427 -6.19 -8.66 12.99
C PRO A 427 -5.86 -7.74 14.16
N PHE A 428 -6.05 -8.18 15.42
CA PHE A 428 -5.71 -7.38 16.60
C PHE A 428 -4.26 -7.58 17.04
N ASP A 429 -3.52 -8.52 16.45
CA ASP A 429 -2.06 -8.55 16.47
C ASP A 429 -1.53 -7.53 15.45
N LEU A 430 -1.13 -6.35 15.94
CA LEU A 430 -0.66 -5.25 15.09
C LEU A 430 0.56 -5.62 14.23
N VAL A 431 1.36 -6.61 14.61
CA VAL A 431 2.49 -7.10 13.79
C VAL A 431 1.98 -7.91 12.61
N TYR A 432 0.99 -8.75 12.84
CA TYR A 432 0.31 -9.49 11.78
C TYR A 432 -0.41 -8.52 10.84
N LEU A 433 -1.19 -7.58 11.38
CA LEU A 433 -1.94 -6.60 10.59
C LEU A 433 -1.02 -5.73 9.73
N ASP A 434 0.09 -5.19 10.28
CA ASP A 434 1.11 -4.46 9.50
C ASP A 434 1.67 -5.29 8.34
N SER A 435 1.99 -6.56 8.61
CA SER A 435 2.53 -7.48 7.60
C SER A 435 1.51 -7.85 6.52
N LEU A 436 0.24 -7.96 6.90
CA LEU A 436 -0.88 -8.23 6.00
C LEU A 436 -1.09 -7.04 5.06
N LEU A 437 -1.25 -5.84 5.63
CA LEU A 437 -1.50 -4.60 4.88
C LEU A 437 -0.36 -4.28 3.90
N GLY A 438 0.89 -4.51 4.31
CA GLY A 438 2.06 -4.32 3.43
C GLY A 438 2.11 -5.23 2.21
N ARG A 439 1.20 -6.22 2.09
CA ARG A 439 1.17 -7.16 0.95
C ARG A 439 -0.07 -7.03 0.08
N VAL A 440 -1.15 -6.43 0.57
CA VAL A 440 -2.47 -6.49 -0.10
C VAL A 440 -2.63 -5.50 -1.24
N LEU A 441 -1.95 -4.34 -1.19
CA LEU A 441 -1.96 -3.37 -2.28
C LEU A 441 -0.74 -3.50 -3.17
N SER A 442 -0.98 -3.57 -4.49
CA SER A 442 0.09 -3.52 -5.48
C SER A 442 0.73 -2.13 -5.52
N PRO A 443 2.03 -2.02 -5.84
CA PRO A 443 2.70 -0.73 -6.00
C PRO A 443 2.00 0.22 -6.99
N ASP A 444 1.38 -0.30 -8.06
CA ASP A 444 0.68 0.51 -9.06
C ASP A 444 -0.57 1.21 -8.48
N VAL A 445 -1.32 0.52 -7.61
CA VAL A 445 -2.47 1.09 -6.89
C VAL A 445 -2.00 2.20 -5.94
N LEU A 446 -0.89 1.96 -5.22
CA LEU A 446 -0.30 2.97 -4.34
C LEU A 446 0.16 4.19 -5.13
N LEU A 447 0.80 4.01 -6.29
CA LEU A 447 1.21 5.13 -7.14
C LEU A 447 0.03 6.04 -7.50
N VAL A 448 -1.13 5.46 -7.85
CA VAL A 448 -2.34 6.26 -8.13
C VAL A 448 -2.76 7.04 -6.88
N ALA A 449 -2.79 6.40 -5.71
CA ALA A 449 -3.13 7.08 -4.46
C ALA A 449 -2.15 8.22 -4.12
N LEU A 450 -0.83 8.01 -4.31
CA LEU A 450 0.19 9.04 -4.11
C LEU A 450 -0.08 10.27 -4.98
N VAL A 451 -0.39 10.07 -6.26
CA VAL A 451 -0.69 11.16 -7.19
C VAL A 451 -1.99 11.88 -6.81
N VAL A 452 -3.03 11.13 -6.42
CA VAL A 452 -4.32 11.71 -6.02
C VAL A 452 -4.18 12.58 -4.78
N LEU A 453 -3.46 12.08 -3.77
CA LEU A 453 -3.17 12.77 -2.51
C LEU A 453 -2.08 13.83 -2.63
N GLY A 454 -1.39 13.92 -3.78
CA GLY A 454 -0.32 14.90 -4.00
C GLY A 454 0.91 14.67 -3.13
N LEU A 455 1.30 13.42 -2.91
CA LEU A 455 2.45 13.04 -2.10
C LEU A 455 3.73 12.92 -2.93
N GLN A 456 4.84 13.45 -2.41
CA GLN A 456 6.18 13.35 -3.02
C GLN A 456 7.28 13.17 -1.95
N PRO A 457 8.47 12.68 -2.32
CA PRO A 457 9.64 12.74 -1.43
C PRO A 457 9.98 14.19 -1.03
N PRO A 458 10.60 14.41 0.14
CA PRO A 458 11.09 15.73 0.52
C PRO A 458 12.18 16.20 -0.45
N GLY A 459 12.11 17.48 -0.86
CA GLY A 459 13.02 18.09 -1.85
C GLY A 459 14.36 18.57 -1.32
#